data_AF-D0GJQ7-F1
#
_entry.id   AF-D0GJQ7-F1
#
_cell.length_a   1.000
_cell.length_b   1.000
_cell.length_c   1.000
_cell.angle_alpha   90.00
_cell.angle_beta   90.00
_cell.angle_gamma   90.00
#
_symmetry.space_group_name_H-M   'P 1'
#
loop_
_entity.id
_entity.type
_entity.pdbx_description
1 polymer ?
#
loop_
_entity_poly.entity_id
_entity_poly.type
_entity_poly.pdbx_seq_one_letter_code
_entity_poly.pdbx_strand_id
1 'polypeptide(L)' 'MNTTIKICIYLLLFFVFNGLIITGAKQADTEHLLRMIIGLSGLIGLLWVYNRSHK' A
#
# COMPACT_ATOMS: atom_id res chain seq x y z
N MET A 1 13.85 -0.38 16.14
CA MET A 1 12.37 -0.27 16.19
C MET A 1 11.81 -1.60 16.68
N ASN A 2 10.89 -1.58 17.65
CA ASN A 2 10.30 -2.80 18.19
C ASN A 2 9.55 -3.57 17.07
N THR A 3 9.69 -4.89 17.01
CA THR A 3 9.10 -5.74 15.96
C THR A 3 7.59 -5.55 15.87
N THR A 4 6.92 -5.44 17.02
CA THR A 4 5.48 -5.17 17.09
C THR A 4 5.11 -3.84 16.43
N ILE A 5 5.87 -2.78 16.68
CA ILE A 5 5.63 -1.46 16.10
C ILE A 5 5.82 -1.51 14.58
N LYS A 6 6.83 -2.23 14.10
CA LYS A 6 7.08 -2.42 12.66
C LYS A 6 5.89 -3.11 11.97
N ILE A 7 5.33 -4.14 12.59
CA ILE A 7 4.14 -4.86 12.08
C ILE A 7 2.93 -3.93 12.03
N CYS A 8 2.68 -3.16 13.10
CA CYS A 8 1.58 -2.19 13.14
C CYS A 8 1.69 -1.15 12.02
N ILE A 9 2.90 -0.63 11.75
CA ILE A 9 3.14 0.33 10.66
C ILE A 9 2.82 -0.30 9.29
N TYR A 10 3.27 -1.53 9.05
CA TYR A 10 3.01 -2.21 7.77
C TYR A 10 1.52 -2.51 7.56
N LEU A 11 0.81 -2.89 8.62
CA LEU A 11 -0.65 -3.05 8.55
C LEU A 11 -1.36 -1.74 8.25
N LEU A 12 -0.98 -0.64 8.92
CA LEU A 12 -1.53 0.68 8.63
C LEU A 12 -1.30 1.09 7.17
N LEU A 13 -0.06 0.95 6.68
CA LEU A 13 0.27 1.25 5.29
C LEU A 13 -0.52 0.38 4.31
N PHE A 14 -0.70 -0.91 4.62
CA PHE A 14 -1.51 -1.82 3.80
C PHE A 14 -2.96 -1.31 3.67
N PHE A 15 -3.59 -0.89 4.76
CA PHE A 15 -4.95 -0.33 4.70
C PHE A 15 -5.00 1.01 3.95
N VAL A 16 -4.00 1.88 4.14
CA VAL A 16 -3.90 3.16 3.42
C VAL A 16 -3.81 2.94 1.91
N PHE A 17 -2.95 2.04 1.45
CA PHE A 17 -2.81 1.75 0.02
C PHE A 17 -4.06 1.10 -0.57
N ASN A 18 -4.71 0.20 0.16
CA ASN A 18 -6.03 -0.33 -0.25
C ASN A 18 -7.09 0.79 -0.33
N GLY A 19 -7.10 1.72 0.62
CA GLY A 19 -7.98 2.89 0.61
C GLY A 19 -7.76 3.78 -0.62
N LEU A 20 -6.51 4.00 -1.03
CA LEU A 20 -6.17 4.73 -2.26
C LEU A 20 -6.71 4.03 -3.52
N ILE A 21 -6.60 2.70 -3.58
CA ILE A 21 -7.15 1.92 -4.70
C ILE A 21 -8.67 2.01 -4.73
N ILE A 22 -9.35 1.80 -3.59
CA ILE A 22 -10.81 1.81 -3.50
C ILE A 22 -11.37 3.21 -3.83
N THR A 23 -10.74 4.27 -3.32
CA THR A 23 -11.18 5.64 -3.60
C THR A 23 -10.87 6.08 -5.03
N GLY A 24 -9.74 5.67 -5.59
CA GLY A 24 -9.43 5.89 -7.00
C GLY A 24 -10.34 5.11 -7.93
N ALA A 25 -10.80 3.91 -7.55
CA ALA A 25 -11.69 3.10 -8.38
C ALA A 25 -13.11 3.67 -8.53
N LYS A 26 -13.48 4.73 -7.77
CA LYS A 26 -14.82 5.32 -7.82
C LYS A 26 -15.09 6.15 -9.08
N GLN A 27 -14.05 6.65 -9.74
CA GLN A 27 -14.20 7.52 -10.93
C GLN A 27 -13.05 7.26 -11.91
N ALA A 28 -13.34 7.33 -13.20
CA ALA A 28 -12.37 7.04 -14.27
C ALA A 28 -11.65 8.31 -14.78
N ASP A 29 -11.28 9.21 -13.88
CA ASP A 29 -10.48 10.40 -14.22
C ASP A 29 -8.98 10.12 -13.98
N THR A 30 -8.12 10.87 -14.67
CA THR A 30 -6.66 10.75 -14.64
C THR A 30 -6.11 10.86 -13.22
N GLU A 31 -6.65 11.75 -12.40
CA GLU A 31 -6.24 11.90 -11.00
C GLU A 31 -6.53 10.64 -10.18
N HIS A 32 -7.68 10.01 -10.45
CA HIS A 32 -8.12 8.82 -9.73
C HIS A 32 -7.35 7.58 -10.19
N LEU A 33 -7.01 7.52 -11.47
CA LEU A 33 -6.13 6.52 -12.05
C LEU A 33 -4.72 6.60 -11.42
N LEU A 34 -4.18 7.80 -11.25
CA LEU A 34 -2.90 8.00 -10.54
C LEU A 34 -2.98 7.54 -9.08
N ARG A 35 -4.08 7.83 -8.37
CA ARG A 35 -4.28 7.36 -6.98
C ARG A 35 -4.27 5.82 -6.91
N MET A 36 -4.89 5.14 -7.88
CA MET A 36 -4.84 3.67 -7.96
C MET A 36 -3.43 3.15 -8.20
N ILE A 37 -2.66 3.76 -9.12
CA ILE A 37 -1.27 3.38 -9.40
C ILE A 37 -0.39 3.57 -8.16
N ILE A 38 -0.57 4.67 -7.41
CA ILE A 38 0.17 4.91 -6.17
C ILE A 38 -0.19 3.84 -5.13
N GLY A 39 -1.47 3.52 -4.96
CA GLY A 39 -1.89 2.45 -4.05
C GLY A 39 -1.30 1.08 -4.44
N LEU A 40 -1.36 0.72 -5.72
CA LEU A 40 -0.80 -0.53 -6.24
C LEU A 40 0.72 -0.63 -6.07
N SER A 41 1.45 0.43 -6.41
CA SER A 41 2.91 0.47 -6.25
C SER A 41 3.32 0.39 -4.77
N GLY A 42 2.56 1.02 -3.87
CA GLY A 42 2.73 0.89 -2.42
C GLY A 42 2.56 -0.55 -1.91
N LEU A 43 1.54 -1.27 -2.39
CA LEU A 43 1.33 -2.68 -2.04
C LEU A 43 2.44 -3.59 -2.56
N ILE A 44 2.90 -3.38 -3.79
CA ILE A 44 4.04 -4.11 -4.36
C ILE A 44 5.32 -3.84 -3.55
N GLY A 45 5.54 -2.58 -3.14
CA GLY A 45 6.66 -2.20 -2.27
C GLY A 45 6.63 -2.91 -0.93
N LEU A 46 5.46 -2.97 -0.27
CA LEU A 46 5.26 -3.73 0.98
C LEU A 46 5.59 -5.22 0.79
N LEU A 47 5.10 -5.83 -0.28
CA LEU A 47 5.37 -7.23 -0.60
C LEU A 47 6.86 -7.48 -0.83
N TRP A 48 7.54 -6.57 -1.52
CA TRP A 48 8.97 -6.67 -1.75
C TRP A 48 9.77 -6.56 -0.46
N VAL A 49 9.42 -5.61 0.43
CA VAL A 49 10.05 -5.46 1.75
C VAL A 49 9.85 -6.70 2.60
N TYR A 50 8.62 -7.26 2.59
CA TYR A 50 8.32 -8.50 3.29
C TYR A 50 9.18 -9.65 2.75
N ASN A 51 9.21 -9.86 1.43
CA ASN A 51 9.99 -10.91 0.79
C ASN A 51 11.49 -10.80 1.05
N ARG A 52 12.04 -9.59 1.09
CA ARG A 52 13.46 -9.39 1.39
C ARG A 52 13.82 -9.72 2.84
N SER A 53 12.85 -9.63 3.76
CA SER A 53 13.06 -9.92 5.18
C SER A 53 12.85 -11.40 5.54
N HIS A 54 12.27 -12.21 4.63
CA HIS A 54 11.91 -13.62 4.86
C HIS A 54 12.57 -14.58 3.85
N LYS A 55 13.51 -14.10 3.04
CA LYS A 55 14.46 -14.93 2.27
C LYS A 55 15.75 -15.05 3.07
#